data_AF-A0A349EA63-F1
#
_entry.id   AF-A0A349EA63-F1
#
_cell.length_a   1.000
_cell.length_b   1.000
_cell.length_c   1.000
_cell.angle_alpha   90.00
_cell.angle_beta   90.00
_cell.angle_gamma   90.00
#
_symmetry.space_group_name_H-M   'P 1'
#
loop_
_entity.id
_entity.type
_entity.pdbx_description
1 polymer ?
#
loop_
_entity_poly.entity_id
_entity_poly.type
_entity_poly.pdbx_seq_one_letter_code
_entity_poly.pdbx_strand_id
1 'polypeptide(L)'
;MNELQRLAYLQAMDIQPYFPRKVLPGAKPSPHYDIPVAPARVAKPEKAANVAQAKQGIRGAGLAAIDELRSTPESVRKATVTPILQQNKEVAERPDSKTVVEQESTLRFTLRYYRIDDRLVVLDEVPSQGSDQLGRESRKLMQAILKALGCSSAELSMQVEEFSWPVQSGYFMKNSPEVEAARAISGFLQMRQETDGFANLLIFAGQVEELFLQNAPDKTARDFESSKGYHISVTHSLASMLAVPNLKRDVWQHLQPLRKRIDGSS
;
A
#
# COMPACT_ATOMS: atom_id res chain seq x y z
N MET A 1 8.16 18.38 -5.90
CA MET A 1 8.09 17.37 -6.98
C MET A 1 8.25 18.10 -8.30
N ASN A 2 9.07 17.62 -9.23
CA ASN A 2 9.31 18.30 -10.50
C ASN A 2 8.15 17.98 -11.48
N GLU A 3 7.45 18.99 -12.00
CA GLU A 3 6.25 18.81 -12.84
C GLU A 3 6.57 18.06 -14.16
N LEU A 4 7.80 18.18 -14.68
CA LEU A 4 8.24 17.40 -15.85
C LEU A 4 8.27 15.90 -15.58
N GLN A 5 8.72 15.49 -14.40
CA GLN A 5 8.77 14.08 -14.02
C GLN A 5 7.36 13.51 -13.89
N ARG A 6 6.44 14.31 -13.33
CA ARG A 6 5.02 13.94 -13.21
C ARG A 6 4.37 13.76 -14.58
N LEU A 7 4.60 14.67 -15.52
CA LEU A 7 4.04 14.58 -16.87
C LEU A 7 4.61 13.39 -17.66
N ALA A 8 5.92 13.15 -17.59
CA ALA A 8 6.55 12.00 -18.24
C ALA A 8 5.98 10.67 -17.71
N TYR A 9 5.73 10.59 -16.41
CA TYR A 9 5.13 9.43 -15.77
C TYR A 9 3.67 9.21 -16.22
N LEU A 10 2.85 10.27 -16.27
CA LEU A 10 1.48 10.18 -16.77
C LEU A 10 1.42 9.75 -18.24
N GLN A 11 2.32 10.26 -19.07
CA GLN A 11 2.42 9.87 -20.47
C GLN A 11 2.84 8.41 -20.65
N ALA A 12 3.76 7.91 -19.84
CA ALA A 12 4.19 6.50 -19.88
C ALA A 12 3.05 5.53 -19.50
N MET A 13 2.12 5.99 -18.65
CA MET A 13 0.90 5.24 -18.29
C MET A 13 -0.27 5.47 -19.25
N ASP A 14 -0.05 6.18 -20.37
CA ASP A 14 -1.09 6.58 -21.32
C ASP A 14 -2.26 7.36 -20.71
N ILE A 15 -1.99 8.08 -19.61
CA ILE A 15 -2.95 8.93 -18.92
C ILE A 15 -2.86 10.34 -19.49
N GLN A 16 -3.92 10.78 -20.16
CA GLN A 16 -4.03 12.14 -20.71
C GLN A 16 -4.48 13.13 -19.63
N PRO A 17 -3.64 14.10 -19.21
CA PRO A 17 -4.04 15.09 -18.22
C PRO A 17 -5.09 16.05 -18.81
N TYR A 18 -6.23 16.18 -18.13
CA TYR A 18 -7.30 17.11 -18.51
C TYR A 18 -7.23 18.39 -17.67
N PHE A 19 -7.20 19.54 -18.34
CA PHE A 19 -7.25 20.86 -17.70
C PHE A 19 -8.56 21.57 -18.05
N PRO A 20 -9.37 21.96 -17.05
CA PRO A 20 -10.61 22.67 -17.30
C PRO A 20 -10.32 24.05 -17.90
N ARG A 21 -10.95 24.33 -19.05
CA ARG A 21 -10.79 25.61 -19.76
C ARG A 21 -11.69 26.73 -19.24
N LYS A 22 -12.62 26.41 -18.34
CA LYS A 22 -13.61 27.34 -17.80
C LYS A 22 -13.46 27.42 -16.28
N VAL A 23 -13.23 28.61 -15.77
CA VAL A 23 -13.24 28.89 -14.34
C VAL A 23 -14.69 28.91 -13.86
N LEU A 24 -14.99 28.12 -12.82
CA LEU A 24 -16.32 28.09 -12.22
C LEU A 24 -16.47 29.21 -11.18
N PRO A 25 -17.68 29.80 -11.04
CA PRO A 25 -17.94 30.81 -10.00
C PRO A 25 -17.61 30.26 -8.61
N GLY A 26 -16.76 30.95 -7.86
CA GLY A 26 -16.35 30.56 -6.50
C GLY A 26 -15.23 29.52 -6.41
N ALA A 27 -14.69 29.03 -7.54
CA ALA A 27 -13.53 28.14 -7.51
C ALA A 27 -12.28 28.90 -7.06
N LYS A 28 -11.47 28.26 -6.19
CA LYS A 28 -10.16 28.77 -5.81
C LYS A 28 -9.25 28.87 -7.05
N PRO A 29 -8.35 29.86 -7.13
CA PRO A 29 -7.38 29.96 -8.22
C PRO A 29 -6.58 28.66 -8.37
N SER A 30 -6.39 28.20 -9.60
CA SER A 30 -5.54 27.03 -9.86
C SER A 30 -4.10 27.34 -9.45
N PRO A 31 -3.38 26.37 -8.86
CA PRO A 31 -1.97 26.54 -8.56
C PRO A 31 -1.17 26.86 -9.82
N HIS A 32 -0.15 27.72 -9.69
CA HIS A 32 0.78 27.99 -10.78
C HIS A 32 1.78 26.84 -10.89
N TYR A 33 1.90 26.26 -12.08
CA TYR A 33 2.88 25.23 -12.38
C TYR A 33 3.82 25.75 -13.45
N ASP A 34 5.12 25.69 -13.19
CA ASP A 34 6.16 26.02 -14.17
C ASP A 34 6.29 24.88 -15.19
N ILE A 35 5.55 24.98 -16.29
CA ILE A 35 5.62 24.05 -17.42
C ILE A 35 6.44 24.71 -18.52
N PRO A 36 7.65 24.20 -18.87
CA PRO A 36 8.38 24.71 -20.02
C PRO A 36 7.58 24.40 -21.28
N VAL A 37 7.13 25.44 -21.98
CA VAL A 37 6.46 25.27 -23.27
C VAL A 37 7.50 24.77 -24.27
N ALA A 38 7.43 23.48 -24.61
CA ALA A 38 8.17 22.96 -25.76
C ALA A 38 7.69 23.70 -27.02
N PRO A 39 8.60 24.19 -27.88
CA PRO A 39 8.20 24.92 -29.09
C PRO A 39 7.34 24.00 -29.96
N ALA A 40 6.13 24.46 -30.27
CA ALA A 40 5.23 23.78 -31.18
C ALA A 40 5.96 23.53 -32.51
N ARG A 41 6.21 22.26 -32.83
CA ARG A 41 6.58 21.86 -34.19
C ARG A 41 5.37 22.19 -35.06
N VAL A 42 5.46 23.28 -35.79
CA VAL A 42 4.51 23.65 -36.83
C VAL A 42 4.59 22.56 -37.91
N ALA A 43 3.68 21.59 -37.87
CA ALA A 43 3.51 20.65 -38.96
C ALA A 43 3.01 21.42 -40.18
N LYS A 44 3.84 21.47 -41.22
CA LYS A 44 3.54 22.03 -42.53
C LYS A 44 2.39 21.21 -43.14
N PRO A 45 1.31 21.82 -43.67
CA PRO A 45 0.23 21.04 -44.26
C PRO A 45 0.70 20.44 -45.59
N GLU A 46 0.79 19.12 -45.63
CA GLU A 46 1.03 18.36 -46.84
C GLU A 46 -0.28 18.26 -47.64
N LYS A 47 -0.19 18.56 -48.93
CA LYS A 47 -1.32 18.69 -49.85
C LYS A 47 -2.05 17.35 -50.00
N ALA A 48 -3.32 17.30 -49.59
CA ALA A 48 -4.24 16.26 -50.01
C ALA A 48 -4.70 16.54 -51.46
N ALA A 49 -4.23 15.73 -52.40
CA ALA A 49 -4.72 15.69 -53.77
C ALA A 49 -5.84 14.65 -53.88
N ASN A 50 -6.96 15.08 -54.46
CA ASN A 50 -8.01 14.33 -55.14
C ASN A 50 -8.77 13.22 -54.39
N VAL A 51 -10.01 13.55 -54.01
CA VAL A 51 -11.19 12.79 -54.48
C VAL A 51 -12.28 13.81 -54.83
N ALA A 52 -12.51 14.02 -56.12
CA ALA A 52 -13.65 14.74 -56.63
C ALA A 52 -14.68 13.73 -57.16
N GLN A 53 -15.96 14.05 -56.89
CA GLN A 53 -17.18 13.60 -57.58
C GLN A 53 -17.84 12.29 -57.13
N ALA A 54 -18.80 12.44 -56.20
CA ALA A 54 -20.18 12.04 -56.46
C ALA A 54 -21.12 12.96 -55.65
N LYS A 55 -21.74 13.94 -56.33
CA LYS A 55 -22.83 14.78 -55.80
C LYS A 55 -24.14 14.35 -56.46
N GLN A 56 -25.00 13.68 -55.71
CA GLN A 56 -26.47 13.74 -55.77
C GLN A 56 -26.92 13.30 -54.36
N GLY A 57 -27.71 13.98 -53.54
CA GLY A 57 -28.67 15.05 -53.78
C GLY A 57 -30.00 14.63 -53.13
N ILE A 58 -30.10 14.54 -51.79
CA ILE A 58 -31.39 14.42 -51.09
C ILE A 58 -31.37 15.27 -49.81
N ARG A 59 -32.34 16.18 -49.73
CA ARG A 59 -32.60 17.13 -48.64
C ARG A 59 -33.32 16.43 -47.48
N GLY A 60 -33.05 16.92 -46.26
CA GLY A 60 -34.10 17.21 -45.28
C GLY A 60 -34.23 16.30 -44.06
N ALA A 61 -34.34 16.95 -42.90
CA ALA A 61 -34.95 16.50 -41.64
C ALA A 61 -34.16 15.50 -40.77
N GLY A 62 -33.61 16.01 -39.66
CA GLY A 62 -33.00 15.21 -38.60
C GLY A 62 -32.77 16.01 -37.30
N LEU A 63 -33.69 16.91 -36.97
CA LEU A 63 -33.74 17.63 -35.69
C LEU A 63 -35.14 17.41 -35.10
N ALA A 64 -35.44 16.16 -34.72
CA ALA A 64 -36.65 15.78 -33.97
C ALA A 64 -36.55 14.31 -33.52
N ALA A 65 -35.62 13.99 -32.61
CA ALA A 65 -35.53 12.64 -32.02
C ALA A 65 -34.83 12.63 -30.65
N ILE A 66 -35.03 13.69 -29.85
CA ILE A 66 -34.51 13.76 -28.47
C ILE A 66 -35.56 14.19 -27.44
N ASP A 67 -36.85 14.20 -27.78
CA ASP A 67 -37.92 14.70 -26.90
C ASP A 67 -38.98 13.67 -26.52
N GLU A 68 -38.69 12.36 -26.64
CA GLU A 68 -39.69 11.30 -26.43
C GLU A 68 -39.19 10.13 -25.55
N LEU A 69 -38.41 10.43 -24.51
CA LEU A 69 -38.06 9.44 -23.47
C LEU A 69 -38.28 9.96 -22.04
N ARG A 70 -39.04 11.05 -21.89
CA ARG A 70 -39.34 11.65 -20.58
C ARG A 70 -40.85 11.59 -20.33
N SER A 71 -41.35 10.43 -19.88
CA SER A 71 -42.52 10.30 -18.97
C SER A 71 -42.86 8.82 -18.65
N THR A 72 -42.38 8.35 -17.49
CA THR A 72 -43.07 7.54 -16.42
C THR A 72 -43.69 6.14 -16.71
N PRO A 73 -43.97 5.29 -15.68
CA PRO A 73 -43.41 5.14 -14.33
C PRO A 73 -43.10 3.67 -13.90
N GLU A 74 -42.67 3.52 -12.64
CA GLU A 74 -42.34 2.30 -11.88
C GLU A 74 -43.42 1.19 -11.86
N SER A 75 -42.99 -0.08 -11.91
CA SER A 75 -43.73 -1.17 -11.25
C SER A 75 -42.84 -2.36 -10.86
N VAL A 76 -42.99 -2.75 -9.61
CA VAL A 76 -42.31 -3.81 -8.85
C VAL A 76 -42.74 -5.20 -9.33
N ARG A 77 -41.79 -6.12 -9.59
CA ARG A 77 -42.01 -7.58 -9.39
C ARG A 77 -40.74 -8.30 -8.92
N LYS A 78 -40.94 -9.17 -7.92
CA LYS A 78 -39.96 -9.99 -7.19
C LYS A 78 -39.60 -11.29 -7.94
N ALA A 79 -38.35 -11.73 -7.70
CA ALA A 79 -37.82 -13.10 -7.52
C ALA A 79 -38.19 -14.23 -8.50
N THR A 80 -37.16 -14.91 -9.06
CA THR A 80 -36.87 -16.35 -8.85
C THR A 80 -35.49 -16.70 -9.44
N VAL A 81 -34.74 -17.56 -8.73
CA VAL A 81 -33.37 -18.02 -9.01
C VAL A 81 -33.38 -19.42 -9.68
N THR A 82 -32.21 -19.81 -10.22
CA THR A 82 -31.63 -21.18 -10.42
C THR A 82 -31.69 -21.83 -11.83
N PRO A 83 -30.76 -22.77 -12.18
CA PRO A 83 -29.71 -22.57 -13.19
C PRO A 83 -29.68 -23.67 -14.30
N ILE A 84 -28.83 -23.53 -15.34
CA ILE A 84 -28.35 -24.63 -16.22
C ILE A 84 -26.96 -24.22 -16.74
N LEU A 85 -25.85 -24.81 -16.28
CA LEU A 85 -25.18 -26.06 -16.72
C LEU A 85 -24.48 -25.99 -18.10
N GLN A 86 -23.15 -25.87 -18.01
CA GLN A 86 -22.07 -26.46 -18.84
C GLN A 86 -22.20 -26.49 -20.37
N GLN A 87 -21.21 -25.87 -21.03
CA GLN A 87 -20.56 -26.53 -22.17
C GLN A 87 -19.04 -26.32 -22.15
N ASN A 88 -18.36 -27.45 -21.97
CA ASN A 88 -16.92 -27.66 -22.07
C ASN A 88 -16.51 -27.58 -23.55
N LYS A 89 -15.43 -26.88 -23.89
CA LYS A 89 -14.69 -27.14 -25.12
C LYS A 89 -13.20 -27.00 -24.86
N GLU A 90 -12.56 -28.15 -24.82
CA GLU A 90 -11.13 -28.38 -24.72
C GLU A 90 -10.52 -28.45 -26.13
N VAL A 91 -9.18 -28.49 -26.17
CA VAL A 91 -8.26 -28.70 -27.32
C VAL A 91 -7.70 -27.40 -27.94
N ALA A 92 -6.50 -26.99 -27.50
CA ALA A 92 -5.25 -27.33 -28.18
C ALA A 92 -4.04 -26.60 -27.55
N GLU A 93 -3.13 -27.35 -26.93
CA GLU A 93 -1.77 -26.90 -26.62
C GLU A 93 -0.95 -26.70 -27.90
N ARG A 94 -0.23 -25.58 -27.99
CA ARG A 94 1.20 -25.59 -28.35
C ARG A 94 1.90 -24.36 -27.76
N PRO A 95 3.16 -24.52 -27.34
CA PRO A 95 3.84 -23.59 -26.47
C PRO A 95 4.54 -22.53 -27.30
N ASP A 96 4.32 -21.26 -27.04
CA ASP A 96 5.33 -20.28 -27.38
C ASP A 96 5.20 -18.99 -26.57
N SER A 97 6.38 -18.50 -26.23
CA SER A 97 6.68 -17.18 -25.68
C SER A 97 6.26 -16.95 -24.23
N LYS A 98 7.24 -17.26 -23.36
CA LYS A 98 7.49 -16.59 -22.09
C LYS A 98 7.42 -15.07 -22.27
N THR A 99 6.24 -14.49 -22.13
CA THR A 99 6.12 -13.13 -21.60
C THR A 99 6.35 -13.28 -20.11
N VAL A 100 7.62 -13.23 -19.70
CA VAL A 100 7.98 -12.93 -18.32
C VAL A 100 7.47 -11.50 -18.12
N VAL A 101 6.21 -11.40 -17.69
CA VAL A 101 5.70 -10.17 -17.11
C VAL A 101 6.55 -9.99 -15.87
N GLU A 102 7.44 -9.00 -15.91
CA GLU A 102 8.13 -8.45 -14.76
C GLU A 102 7.07 -8.17 -13.68
N GLN A 103 6.86 -9.12 -12.76
CA GLN A 103 6.14 -8.88 -11.53
C GLN A 103 7.04 -7.96 -10.69
N GLU A 104 6.91 -6.67 -10.93
CA GLU A 104 7.40 -5.65 -10.01
C GLU A 104 6.85 -5.99 -8.62
N SER A 105 7.76 -6.18 -7.66
CA SER A 105 7.42 -6.43 -6.27
C SER A 105 6.65 -5.23 -5.70
N THR A 106 5.34 -5.40 -5.54
CA THR A 106 4.45 -4.35 -5.01
C THR A 106 4.61 -4.15 -3.50
N LEU A 107 5.13 -5.14 -2.79
CA LEU A 107 5.33 -5.08 -1.34
C LEU A 107 6.50 -4.13 -1.01
N ARG A 108 6.19 -3.02 -0.32
CA ARG A 108 7.17 -2.04 0.14
C ARG A 108 6.84 -1.57 1.54
N PHE A 109 7.82 -1.60 2.42
CA PHE A 109 7.64 -1.20 3.81
C PHE A 109 8.96 -0.79 4.43
N THR A 110 8.86 -0.07 5.54
CA THR A 110 10.01 0.34 6.33
C THR A 110 9.73 0.04 7.79
N LEU A 111 10.68 -0.62 8.45
CA LEU A 111 10.63 -0.99 9.86
C LEU A 111 11.72 -0.25 10.62
N ARG A 112 11.38 0.30 11.79
CA ARG A 112 12.34 0.92 12.70
C ARG A 112 12.57 0.02 13.89
N TYR A 113 13.84 -0.27 14.13
CA TYR A 113 14.32 -1.06 15.24
C TYR A 113 14.74 -0.14 16.38
N TYR A 114 14.17 -0.36 17.57
CA TYR A 114 14.50 0.36 18.79
C TYR A 114 14.94 -0.63 19.86
N ARG A 115 16.16 -0.44 20.36
CA ARG A 115 16.63 -1.12 21.58
C ARG A 115 16.18 -0.30 22.79
N ILE A 116 15.27 -0.88 23.59
CA ILE A 116 14.73 -0.23 24.79
C ILE A 116 15.67 -0.48 25.96
N ASP A 117 15.97 -1.76 26.19
CA ASP A 117 16.92 -2.23 27.19
C ASP A 117 17.54 -3.55 26.71
N ASP A 118 18.29 -4.24 27.58
CA ASP A 118 18.94 -5.51 27.24
C ASP A 118 17.95 -6.67 27.03
N ARG A 119 16.65 -6.48 27.34
CA ARG A 119 15.63 -7.55 27.33
C ARG A 119 14.52 -7.31 26.32
N LEU A 120 14.19 -6.05 26.02
CA LEU A 120 13.10 -5.65 25.16
C LEU A 120 13.60 -4.81 23.98
N VAL A 121 13.16 -5.26 22.81
CA VAL A 121 13.34 -4.56 21.54
C VAL A 121 11.98 -4.30 20.92
N VAL A 122 11.85 -3.16 20.26
CA VAL A 122 10.63 -2.76 19.55
C VAL A 122 10.91 -2.62 18.07
N LEU A 123 10.01 -3.17 17.26
CA LEU A 123 9.96 -2.99 15.82
C LEU A 123 8.69 -2.22 15.47
N ASP A 124 8.83 -1.07 14.82
CA ASP A 124 7.72 -0.20 14.42
C ASP A 124 7.63 -0.12 12.90
N GLU A 125 6.46 -0.43 12.34
CA GLU A 125 6.20 -0.21 10.92
C GLU A 125 5.93 1.28 10.65
N VAL A 126 6.78 1.86 9.81
CA VAL A 126 6.60 3.24 9.33
C VAL A 126 5.45 3.25 8.33
N PRO A 127 4.38 4.03 8.57
CA PRO A 127 3.28 4.11 7.62
C PRO A 127 3.77 4.65 6.28
N SER A 128 3.41 3.94 5.19
CA SER A 128 3.80 4.30 3.82
C SER A 128 3.22 5.64 3.36
N GLN A 129 2.12 6.06 3.98
CA GLN A 129 1.45 7.33 3.77
C GLN A 129 1.28 8.02 5.12
N GLY A 130 1.94 9.16 5.34
CA GLY A 130 1.87 9.85 6.61
C GLY A 130 2.60 11.19 6.58
N SER A 131 2.10 12.14 7.37
CA SER A 131 2.80 13.40 7.62
C SER A 131 3.81 13.24 8.75
N ASP A 132 4.78 14.15 8.86
CA ASP A 132 5.70 14.20 9.99
C ASP A 132 4.96 14.30 11.33
N GLN A 133 3.77 14.90 11.33
CA GLN A 133 2.91 14.97 12.51
C GLN A 133 2.46 13.57 12.95
N LEU A 134 2.01 12.72 12.02
CA LEU A 134 1.64 11.35 12.34
C LEU A 134 2.83 10.58 12.92
N GLY A 135 4.03 10.75 12.37
CA GLY A 135 5.24 10.14 12.91
C GLY A 135 5.54 10.56 14.36
N ARG A 136 5.35 11.86 14.69
CA ARG A 136 5.50 12.35 16.07
C ARG A 136 4.44 11.78 17.01
N GLU A 137 3.18 11.72 16.59
CA GLU A 137 2.10 11.17 17.40
C GLU A 137 2.26 9.66 17.60
N SER A 138 2.70 8.91 16.58
CA SER A 138 3.02 7.48 16.70
C SER A 138 4.12 7.27 17.74
N ARG A 139 5.20 8.06 17.68
CA ARG A 139 6.30 7.97 18.66
C ARG A 139 5.84 8.29 20.08
N LYS A 140 4.99 9.31 20.28
CA LYS A 140 4.38 9.61 21.60
C LYS A 140 3.53 8.45 22.11
N LEU A 141 2.73 7.82 21.24
CA LEU A 141 1.92 6.66 21.60
C LEU A 141 2.80 5.49 22.00
N MET A 142 3.86 5.20 21.25
CA MET A 142 4.83 4.15 21.58
C MET A 142 5.47 4.39 22.95
N GLN A 143 5.91 5.61 23.23
CA GLN A 143 6.44 5.99 24.55
C GLN A 143 5.44 5.78 25.68
N ALA A 144 4.17 6.15 25.47
CA ALA A 144 3.11 5.93 26.45
C ALA A 144 2.86 4.43 26.70
N ILE A 145 2.87 3.60 25.65
CA ILE A 145 2.73 2.14 25.76
C ILE A 145 3.91 1.56 26.53
N LEU A 146 5.15 1.91 26.17
CA LEU A 146 6.35 1.43 26.86
C LEU A 146 6.36 1.81 28.34
N LYS A 147 5.97 3.05 28.65
CA LYS A 147 5.80 3.49 30.04
C LYS A 147 4.76 2.66 30.79
N ALA A 148 3.64 2.31 30.13
CA ALA A 148 2.60 1.46 30.73
C ALA A 148 3.04 -0.01 30.90
N LEU A 149 4.03 -0.47 30.12
CA LEU A 149 4.69 -1.77 30.28
C LEU A 149 5.75 -1.79 31.38
N GLY A 150 6.00 -0.65 32.05
CA GLY A 150 7.01 -0.53 33.10
C GLY A 150 8.41 -0.16 32.60
N CYS A 151 8.59 0.06 31.29
CA CYS A 151 9.88 0.49 30.75
C CYS A 151 10.15 1.97 31.05
N SER A 152 11.38 2.30 31.45
CA SER A 152 11.78 3.69 31.69
C SER A 152 11.86 4.46 30.36
N SER A 153 11.05 5.52 30.23
CA SER A 153 11.02 6.37 29.03
C SER A 153 12.31 7.17 28.80
N ALA A 154 13.25 7.18 29.76
CA ALA A 154 14.48 7.97 29.68
C ALA A 154 15.51 7.41 28.69
N GLU A 155 15.35 6.16 28.24
CA GLU A 155 16.37 5.39 27.52
C GLU A 155 15.88 4.77 26.21
N LEU A 156 14.90 5.39 25.53
CA LEU A 156 14.74 5.12 24.10
C LEU A 156 16.02 5.59 23.40
N SER A 157 17.00 4.70 23.33
CA SER A 157 18.31 4.98 22.78
C SER A 157 18.13 5.60 21.39
N MET A 158 18.84 6.70 21.12
CA MET A 158 18.76 7.41 19.83
C MET A 158 19.26 6.57 18.66
N GLN A 159 19.74 5.35 18.89
CA GLN A 159 20.14 4.39 17.87
C GLN A 159 18.91 3.71 17.28
N VAL A 160 18.23 4.45 16.42
CA VAL A 160 17.15 3.92 15.59
C VAL A 160 17.78 3.40 14.31
N GLU A 161 17.72 2.09 14.09
CA GLU A 161 18.07 1.53 12.79
C GLU A 161 16.81 1.34 11.96
N GLU A 162 16.94 1.55 10.66
CA GLU A 162 15.84 1.43 9.72
C GLU A 162 16.11 0.31 8.72
N PHE A 163 15.16 -0.61 8.61
CA PHE A 163 15.14 -1.67 7.60
C PHE A 163 14.07 -1.32 6.56
N SER A 164 14.47 -1.13 5.31
CA SER A 164 13.54 -0.86 4.21
C SER A 164 13.52 -2.01 3.22
N TRP A 165 12.31 -2.38 2.80
CA TRP A 165 12.06 -3.39 1.79
C TRP A 165 11.45 -2.74 0.54
N PRO A 166 11.91 -3.10 -0.68
CA PRO A 166 12.99 -4.05 -0.99
C PRO A 166 14.40 -3.49 -0.66
N VAL A 167 15.33 -4.39 -0.29
CA VAL A 167 16.71 -4.01 0.04
C VAL A 167 17.47 -3.45 -1.17
N GLN A 168 17.14 -3.95 -2.37
CA GLN A 168 17.62 -3.43 -3.65
C GLN A 168 16.47 -3.41 -4.66
N SER A 169 16.28 -2.27 -5.33
CA SER A 169 15.26 -2.11 -6.37
C SER A 169 15.73 -2.78 -7.68
N GLY A 170 14.84 -3.50 -8.36
CA GLY A 170 15.11 -4.07 -9.69
C GLY A 170 15.76 -5.46 -9.72
N TYR A 171 15.80 -6.18 -8.59
CA TYR A 171 16.24 -7.58 -8.58
C TYR A 171 15.06 -8.53 -8.82
N PHE A 172 15.23 -9.48 -9.75
CA PHE A 172 14.27 -10.56 -9.96
C PHE A 172 14.32 -11.54 -8.78
N MET A 173 13.24 -11.61 -8.01
CA MET A 173 13.12 -12.57 -6.91
C MET A 173 12.75 -13.95 -7.45
N LYS A 174 13.37 -15.00 -6.89
CA LYS A 174 13.08 -16.40 -7.25
C LYS A 174 11.76 -16.87 -6.64
N ASN A 175 11.38 -16.32 -5.50
CA ASN A 175 10.14 -16.60 -4.78
C ASN A 175 9.25 -15.35 -4.74
N SER A 176 8.06 -15.47 -4.14
CA SER A 176 7.17 -14.31 -3.98
C SER A 176 7.81 -13.23 -3.09
N PRO A 177 7.45 -11.95 -3.29
CA PRO A 177 8.01 -10.84 -2.50
C PRO A 177 7.81 -11.00 -0.99
N GLU A 178 6.71 -11.61 -0.55
CA GLU A 178 6.38 -11.85 0.85
C GLU A 178 7.35 -12.85 1.48
N VAL A 179 7.67 -13.94 0.78
CA VAL A 179 8.58 -14.98 1.25
C VAL A 179 10.00 -14.43 1.37
N GLU A 180 10.46 -13.68 0.37
CA GLU A 180 11.78 -13.06 0.41
C GLU A 180 11.85 -11.94 1.46
N ALA A 181 10.80 -11.13 1.61
CA ALA A 181 10.71 -10.12 2.66
C ALA A 181 10.78 -10.76 4.05
N ALA A 182 10.00 -11.81 4.30
CA ALA A 182 10.01 -12.51 5.57
C ALA A 182 11.37 -13.17 5.86
N ARG A 183 12.05 -13.69 4.83
CA ARG A 183 13.41 -14.21 4.94
C ARG A 183 14.41 -13.11 5.29
N ALA A 184 14.32 -11.96 4.63
CA ALA A 184 15.18 -10.81 4.89
C ALA A 184 14.98 -10.26 6.30
N ILE A 185 13.73 -10.09 6.74
CA ILE A 185 13.38 -9.72 8.12
C ILE A 185 13.95 -10.75 9.11
N SER A 186 13.78 -12.05 8.84
CA SER A 186 14.27 -13.12 9.72
C SER A 186 15.79 -13.12 9.87
N GLY A 187 16.51 -12.80 8.78
CA GLY A 187 17.96 -12.64 8.80
C GLY A 187 18.40 -11.38 9.56
N PHE A 188 17.71 -10.25 9.33
CA PHE A 188 17.94 -9.01 10.06
C PHE A 188 17.74 -9.19 11.58
N LEU A 189 16.61 -9.79 11.99
CA LEU A 189 16.32 -10.08 13.39
C LEU A 189 17.30 -11.09 14.00
N GLN A 190 17.82 -12.03 13.21
CA GLN A 190 18.85 -12.95 13.67
C GLN A 190 20.14 -12.22 14.05
N MET A 191 20.66 -11.42 13.12
CA MET A 191 21.88 -10.63 13.33
C MET A 191 21.73 -9.73 14.57
N ARG A 192 20.55 -9.11 14.72
CA ARG A 192 20.23 -8.27 15.88
C ARG A 192 20.13 -9.07 17.17
N GLN A 193 19.55 -10.26 17.15
CA GLN A 193 19.48 -11.11 18.35
C GLN A 193 20.88 -11.58 18.80
N GLU A 194 21.75 -11.92 17.85
CA GLU A 194 23.14 -12.31 18.13
C GLU A 194 23.99 -11.13 18.66
N THR A 195 23.67 -9.90 18.24
CA THR A 195 24.39 -8.68 18.66
C THR A 195 23.87 -8.12 19.98
N ASP A 196 22.54 -8.01 20.12
CA ASP A 196 21.89 -7.26 21.19
C ASP A 196 21.38 -8.17 22.33
N GLY A 197 21.23 -9.48 22.09
CA GLY A 197 20.93 -10.47 23.12
C GLY A 197 19.54 -10.41 23.76
N PHE A 198 18.58 -9.73 23.13
CA PHE A 198 17.25 -9.50 23.70
C PHE A 198 16.42 -10.78 23.88
N ALA A 199 15.56 -10.78 24.91
CA ALA A 199 14.65 -11.89 25.23
C ALA A 199 13.21 -11.70 24.71
N ASN A 200 12.81 -10.45 24.45
CA ASN A 200 11.48 -10.09 24.00
C ASN A 200 11.55 -9.12 22.80
N LEU A 201 10.74 -9.41 21.78
CA LEU A 201 10.55 -8.58 20.60
C LEU A 201 9.07 -8.16 20.51
N LEU A 202 8.82 -6.86 20.64
CA LEU A 202 7.50 -6.26 20.42
C LEU A 202 7.42 -5.68 19.02
N ILE A 203 6.39 -6.04 18.25
CA ILE A 203 6.22 -5.62 16.86
C ILE A 203 4.90 -4.88 16.70
N PHE A 204 4.96 -3.62 16.30
CA PHE A 204 3.83 -2.82 15.86
C PHE A 204 3.70 -2.90 14.34
N ALA A 205 2.90 -3.86 13.86
CA ALA A 205 2.76 -4.17 12.44
C ALA A 205 1.38 -3.75 11.89
N GLY A 206 1.38 -3.25 10.66
CA GLY A 206 0.20 -2.96 9.86
C GLY A 206 0.18 -3.89 8.65
N GLN A 207 0.81 -3.50 7.55
CA GLN A 207 0.76 -4.29 6.31
C GLN A 207 1.59 -5.57 6.39
N VAL A 208 2.63 -5.59 7.23
CA VAL A 208 3.54 -6.75 7.35
C VAL A 208 3.18 -7.71 8.48
N GLU A 209 2.01 -7.55 9.08
CA GLU A 209 1.55 -8.36 10.21
C GLU A 209 1.59 -9.86 9.89
N GLU A 210 1.09 -10.25 8.72
CA GLU A 210 1.05 -11.65 8.28
C GLU A 210 2.45 -12.27 8.11
N LEU A 211 3.47 -11.47 7.74
CA LEU A 211 4.85 -11.92 7.59
C LEU A 211 5.48 -12.38 8.92
N PHE A 212 4.99 -11.85 10.04
CA PHE A 212 5.43 -12.27 11.37
C PHE A 212 4.61 -13.45 11.90
N LEU A 213 3.30 -13.44 11.65
CA LEU A 213 2.39 -14.50 12.13
C LEU A 213 2.57 -15.84 11.41
N GLN A 214 3.13 -15.87 10.20
CA GLN A 214 3.43 -17.12 9.50
C GLN A 214 4.38 -18.06 10.29
N ASN A 215 5.18 -17.49 11.21
CA ASN A 215 6.09 -18.23 12.07
C ASN A 215 5.47 -18.60 13.43
N ALA A 216 4.24 -18.15 13.70
CA ALA A 216 3.52 -18.47 14.92
C ALA A 216 3.00 -19.92 14.89
N PRO A 217 2.88 -20.59 16.05
CA PRO A 217 2.36 -21.95 16.12
C PRO A 217 0.87 -22.03 15.70
N ASP A 218 0.13 -20.95 15.91
CA ASP A 218 -1.24 -20.77 15.45
C ASP A 218 -1.39 -19.37 14.85
N LYS A 219 -2.24 -19.24 13.82
CA LYS A 219 -2.48 -17.95 13.13
C LYS A 219 -3.15 -16.91 14.02
N THR A 220 -3.81 -17.33 15.10
CA THR A 220 -4.42 -16.41 16.06
C THR A 220 -3.47 -15.99 17.18
N ALA A 221 -2.34 -16.69 17.34
CA ALA A 221 -1.38 -16.42 18.40
C ALA A 221 -0.62 -15.11 18.12
N ARG A 222 -0.88 -14.11 18.96
CA ARG A 222 -0.22 -12.80 18.93
C ARG A 222 1.04 -12.73 19.77
N ASP A 223 1.23 -13.72 20.63
CA ASP A 223 2.37 -13.84 21.51
C ASP A 223 2.86 -15.29 21.50
N PHE A 224 4.12 -15.51 21.11
CA PHE A 224 4.68 -16.84 20.94
C PHE A 224 6.19 -16.84 21.10
N GLU A 225 6.76 -18.02 21.34
CA GLU A 225 8.21 -18.22 21.39
C GLU A 225 8.76 -18.51 19.99
N SER A 226 9.84 -17.81 19.64
CA SER A 226 10.61 -18.07 18.43
C SER A 226 11.42 -19.35 18.58
N SER A 227 11.70 -20.05 17.47
CA SER A 227 12.62 -21.19 17.45
C SER A 227 14.05 -20.85 17.91
N LYS A 228 14.36 -19.56 18.03
CA LYS A 228 15.64 -19.00 18.47
C LYS A 228 15.69 -18.65 19.97
N GLY A 229 14.65 -18.99 20.74
CA GLY A 229 14.65 -18.85 22.21
C GLY A 229 14.34 -17.44 22.74
N TYR A 230 13.69 -16.59 21.95
CA TYR A 230 13.14 -15.30 22.37
C TYR A 230 11.64 -15.22 22.10
N HIS A 231 10.92 -14.39 22.84
CA HIS A 231 9.47 -14.22 22.66
C HIS A 231 9.15 -13.10 21.66
N ILE A 232 8.15 -13.33 20.82
CA ILE A 232 7.62 -12.36 19.84
C ILE A 232 6.19 -12.01 20.23
N SER A 233 5.92 -10.71 20.35
CA SER A 233 4.58 -10.16 20.54
C SER A 233 4.22 -9.27 19.35
N VAL A 234 3.27 -9.69 18.52
CA VAL A 234 2.81 -8.95 17.33
C VAL A 234 1.49 -8.25 17.64
N THR A 235 1.43 -6.94 17.38
CA THR A 235 0.23 -6.13 17.58
C THR A 235 0.02 -5.13 16.45
N HIS A 236 -1.10 -4.42 16.46
CA HIS A 236 -1.43 -3.43 15.43
C HIS A 236 -0.42 -2.28 15.40
N SER A 237 -0.22 -1.72 14.21
CA SER A 237 0.67 -0.58 14.01
C SER A 237 0.24 0.64 14.85
N LEU A 238 1.22 1.47 15.21
CA LEU A 238 0.96 2.73 15.91
C LEU A 238 0.04 3.65 15.11
N ALA A 239 0.23 3.69 13.78
CA ALA A 239 -0.60 4.48 12.88
C ALA A 239 -2.06 3.98 12.86
N SER A 240 -2.27 2.67 12.82
CA SER A 240 -3.61 2.06 12.88
C SER A 240 -4.32 2.41 14.20
N MET A 241 -3.62 2.35 15.33
CA MET A 241 -4.18 2.72 16.64
C MET A 241 -4.53 4.21 16.76
N LEU A 242 -3.82 5.09 16.06
CA LEU A 242 -4.13 6.51 16.01
C LEU A 242 -5.34 6.78 15.10
N ALA A 243 -5.46 6.06 13.98
CA ALA A 243 -6.59 6.17 13.08
C ALA A 243 -7.88 5.56 13.66
N VAL A 244 -7.76 4.43 14.36
CA VAL A 244 -8.89 3.68 14.94
C VAL A 244 -8.63 3.46 16.44
N PRO A 245 -9.10 4.36 17.32
CA PRO A 245 -8.80 4.33 18.75
C PRO A 245 -9.25 3.05 19.47
N ASN A 246 -10.28 2.36 18.97
CA ASN A 246 -10.77 1.11 19.55
C ASN A 246 -9.71 -0.01 19.54
N LEU A 247 -8.77 0.02 18.58
CA LEU A 247 -7.69 -0.96 18.51
C LEU A 247 -6.77 -0.92 19.74
N LYS A 248 -6.73 0.18 20.49
CA LYS A 248 -5.91 0.29 21.71
C LYS A 248 -6.33 -0.73 22.77
N ARG A 249 -7.61 -1.10 22.81
CA ARG A 249 -8.10 -2.14 23.72
C ARG A 249 -7.51 -3.50 23.35
N ASP A 250 -7.55 -3.84 22.07
CA ASP A 250 -7.06 -5.12 21.55
C ASP A 250 -5.54 -5.21 21.73
N VAL A 251 -4.83 -4.13 21.38
CA VAL A 251 -3.38 -4.02 21.64
C VAL A 251 -3.06 -4.21 23.12
N TRP A 252 -3.82 -3.61 24.02
CA TRP A 252 -3.58 -3.80 25.45
C TRP A 252 -3.76 -5.26 25.89
N GLN A 253 -4.70 -5.99 25.29
CA GLN A 253 -4.88 -7.43 25.52
C GLN A 253 -3.69 -8.23 24.99
N HIS A 254 -3.24 -7.94 23.76
CA HIS A 254 -2.06 -8.58 23.16
C HIS A 254 -0.78 -8.36 23.98
N LEU A 255 -0.68 -7.24 24.67
CA LEU A 255 0.48 -6.87 25.48
C LEU A 255 0.49 -7.50 26.89
N GLN A 256 -0.61 -8.09 27.36
CA GLN A 256 -0.65 -8.67 28.73
C GLN A 256 0.39 -9.78 28.97
N PRO A 257 0.63 -10.74 28.05
CA PRO A 257 1.66 -11.75 28.23
C PRO A 257 3.07 -11.14 28.31
N LEU A 258 3.37 -10.18 27.43
CA LEU A 258 4.64 -9.47 27.44
C LEU A 258 4.86 -8.73 28.76
N ARG A 259 3.84 -8.01 29.24
CA ARG A 259 3.90 -7.32 30.52
C ARG A 259 4.22 -8.27 31.67
N LYS A 260 3.55 -9.44 31.73
CA LYS A 260 3.83 -10.45 32.77
C LYS A 260 5.29 -10.93 32.74
N ARG A 261 5.90 -11.08 31.55
CA ARG A 261 7.31 -11.47 31.42
C ARG A 261 8.26 -10.36 31.87
N ILE A 262 7.96 -9.11 31.54
CA ILE A 262 8.76 -7.96 31.96
C ILE A 262 8.69 -7.79 33.47
N ASP A 263 7.48 -7.81 34.04
CA ASP A 263 7.22 -7.67 35.48
C ASP A 263 7.82 -8.85 36.27
N GLY A 264 7.70 -10.08 35.76
CA GLY A 264 8.23 -11.29 36.42
C GLY A 264 9.74 -11.49 36.30
N SER A 265 10.42 -10.66 35.50
CA SER A 265 11.88 -10.70 35.36
C SER A 265 12.59 -9.59 36.15
N SER A 266 11.82 -8.65 36.72
CA SER A 266 12.33 -7.55 37.55
C SER A 266 12.52 -8.00 39.00
#